data_AF-A0A5D6YBE6-F1
#
_entry.id   AF-A0A5D6YBE6-F1
#
_cell.length_a   1.000
_cell.length_b   1.000
_cell.length_c   1.000
_cell.angle_alpha   90.00
_cell.angle_beta   90.00
_cell.angle_gamma   90.00
#
_symmetry.space_group_name_H-M   'P 1'
#
loop_
_entity.id
_entity.type
_entity.pdbx_description
1 polymer ?
#
loop_
_entity_poly.entity_id
_entity_poly.type
_entity_poly.pdbx_seq_one_letter_code
_entity_poly.pdbx_strand_id
1 'polypeptide(L)'
;MYMSNWDVNFGEVADHFLELCVRDAQCASKFLAVGLRNTVDEVVKGNGAYMRCGWHLKSSSATTFTSLVNNALGMLLMRSRTRAAIPALALRLYRCSYDDVRALRVFMDAFVDSLVAPSEEDAFGSSLLYYLIVFSEMWEVPTPTASVLTSRFANATMSTGPIASMFPSYCRFTQDNSSACSSYVSSSRFASPRAPAVPIAYKKDKYWNKAATIPADASVLILSGKLDPQTPHKYAERLLAALDGPAARKELVTFDYSEHGTLFATKLPDAVPGSATCGMMVLASYVRGSGDLSKLDKSCVKSLTMSFKLSKKDALLMFNTTDAYDGEFVFASSDDAQDETEERYLTPFVVLLALAVVLGVAIGAMYWKKRRAARAAQAAKDEDALPQPATEEESEVAASPSATDSQYIAAEEARV
;
A
#
# COMPACT_ATOMS: atom_id res chain seq x y z
N MET A 1 7.63 -21.11 8.20
CA MET A 1 7.31 -20.72 6.81
C MET A 1 8.62 -20.50 6.09
N TYR A 2 8.75 -20.92 4.82
CA TYR A 2 9.96 -20.66 4.04
C TYR A 2 9.66 -19.66 2.92
N MET A 3 10.56 -18.69 2.73
CA MET A 3 10.53 -17.70 1.65
C MET A 3 10.68 -18.37 0.27
N SER A 4 11.47 -19.43 0.16
CA SER A 4 11.61 -20.20 -1.09
C SER A 4 10.31 -20.88 -1.54
N ASN A 5 9.27 -20.94 -0.68
CA ASN A 5 7.92 -21.38 -1.01
C ASN A 5 6.95 -20.23 -1.36
N TRP A 6 7.44 -19.00 -1.52
CA TRP A 6 6.63 -17.81 -1.81
C TRP A 6 5.60 -18.06 -2.92
N ASP A 7 6.05 -18.50 -4.09
CA ASP A 7 5.18 -18.69 -5.26
C ASP A 7 4.09 -19.75 -5.04
N VAL A 8 4.42 -20.84 -4.35
CA VAL A 8 3.45 -21.90 -4.01
C VAL A 8 2.39 -21.36 -3.05
N ASN A 9 2.84 -20.68 -2.01
CA ASN A 9 2.00 -20.08 -0.99
C ASN A 9 1.05 -19.02 -1.57
N PHE A 10 1.58 -18.20 -2.48
CA PHE A 10 0.80 -17.19 -3.20
C PHE A 10 -0.27 -17.85 -4.08
N GLY A 11 0.13 -18.88 -4.83
CA GLY A 11 -0.77 -19.63 -5.71
C GLY A 11 -1.92 -20.31 -4.97
N GLU A 12 -1.69 -20.88 -3.79
CA GLU A 12 -2.75 -21.46 -2.96
C GLU A 12 -3.80 -20.41 -2.53
N VAL A 13 -3.35 -19.21 -2.15
CA VAL A 13 -4.27 -18.11 -1.78
C VAL A 13 -5.00 -17.58 -3.01
N ALA A 14 -4.32 -17.50 -4.16
CA ALA A 14 -4.95 -17.15 -5.43
C ALA A 14 -6.04 -18.16 -5.83
N ASP A 15 -5.80 -19.44 -5.63
CA ASP A 15 -6.78 -20.50 -5.89
C ASP A 15 -8.01 -20.33 -5.00
N HIS A 16 -7.81 -20.10 -3.69
CA HIS A 16 -8.90 -19.82 -2.77
C HIS A 16 -9.69 -18.55 -3.17
N PHE A 17 -9.02 -17.50 -3.62
CA PHE A 17 -9.65 -16.29 -4.14
C PHE A 17 -10.54 -16.57 -5.36
N LEU A 18 -10.07 -17.38 -6.31
CA LEU A 18 -10.87 -17.76 -7.49
C LEU A 18 -12.09 -18.59 -7.12
N GLU A 19 -11.99 -19.48 -6.13
CA GLU A 19 -13.14 -20.22 -5.61
C GLU A 19 -14.23 -19.29 -5.05
N LEU A 20 -13.85 -18.17 -4.41
CA LEU A 20 -14.80 -17.16 -3.95
C LEU A 20 -15.53 -16.49 -5.12
N CYS A 21 -14.84 -16.20 -6.23
CA CYS A 21 -15.47 -15.65 -7.44
C CYS A 21 -16.47 -16.65 -8.04
N VAL A 22 -16.15 -17.95 -8.07
CA VAL A 22 -17.06 -18.98 -8.59
C VAL A 22 -18.36 -19.07 -7.78
N ARG A 23 -18.32 -18.75 -6.48
CA ARG A 23 -19.51 -18.74 -5.60
C ARG A 23 -20.28 -17.41 -5.64
N ASP A 24 -19.65 -16.34 -6.13
CA ASP A 24 -20.27 -15.04 -6.29
C ASP A 24 -21.06 -14.99 -7.61
N ALA A 25 -22.37 -14.74 -7.54
CA ALA A 25 -23.24 -14.79 -8.71
C ALA A 25 -22.83 -13.80 -9.81
N GLN A 26 -22.38 -12.59 -9.44
CA GLN A 26 -21.97 -11.58 -10.40
C GLN A 26 -20.68 -12.01 -11.09
N CYS A 27 -19.67 -12.42 -10.33
CA CYS A 27 -18.39 -12.85 -10.86
C CYS A 27 -18.54 -14.11 -11.73
N ALA A 28 -19.22 -15.14 -11.22
CA ALA A 28 -19.45 -16.40 -11.93
C ALA A 28 -20.18 -16.20 -13.27
N SER A 29 -21.15 -15.29 -13.34
CA SER A 29 -21.91 -15.01 -14.57
C SER A 29 -21.03 -14.54 -15.74
N LYS A 30 -19.85 -14.00 -15.47
CA LYS A 30 -18.91 -13.51 -16.50
C LYS A 30 -18.11 -14.62 -17.16
N PHE A 31 -18.09 -15.82 -16.60
CA PHE A 31 -17.25 -16.93 -17.07
C PHE A 31 -18.03 -18.18 -17.47
N LEU A 32 -19.32 -18.05 -17.78
CA LEU A 32 -20.19 -19.20 -18.10
C LEU A 32 -19.69 -20.06 -19.27
N ALA A 33 -19.05 -19.45 -20.28
CA ALA A 33 -18.63 -20.16 -21.49
C ALA A 33 -17.31 -20.94 -21.33
N VAL A 34 -16.33 -20.38 -20.61
CA VAL A 34 -14.95 -20.89 -20.57
C VAL A 34 -14.55 -21.38 -19.17
N GLY A 35 -15.18 -20.83 -18.13
CA GLY A 35 -14.83 -21.05 -16.73
C GLY A 35 -13.68 -20.16 -16.27
N LEU A 36 -13.81 -19.59 -15.06
CA LEU A 36 -12.84 -18.63 -14.50
C LEU A 36 -11.41 -19.20 -14.45
N ARG A 37 -11.26 -20.43 -13.94
CA ARG A 37 -9.94 -21.04 -13.77
C ARG A 37 -9.23 -21.22 -15.11
N ASN A 38 -9.95 -21.71 -16.12
CA ASN A 38 -9.41 -21.87 -17.47
C ASN A 38 -9.03 -20.52 -18.08
N THR A 39 -9.86 -19.49 -17.90
CA THR A 39 -9.57 -18.12 -18.35
C THR A 39 -8.27 -17.60 -17.73
N VAL A 40 -8.11 -17.74 -16.41
CA VAL A 40 -6.89 -17.32 -15.70
C VAL A 40 -5.67 -18.14 -16.15
N ASP A 41 -5.79 -19.47 -16.19
CA ASP A 41 -4.71 -20.36 -16.61
C ASP A 41 -4.24 -20.06 -18.04
N GLU A 42 -5.15 -19.78 -18.97
CA GLU A 42 -4.78 -19.42 -20.33
C GLU A 42 -3.98 -18.11 -20.41
N VAL A 43 -4.35 -17.08 -19.62
CA VAL A 43 -3.65 -15.79 -19.64
C VAL A 43 -2.32 -15.82 -18.89
N VAL A 44 -2.18 -16.66 -17.86
CA VAL A 44 -0.95 -16.76 -17.05
C VAL A 44 0.06 -17.79 -17.56
N LYS A 45 -0.38 -18.83 -18.31
CA LYS A 45 0.49 -19.94 -18.77
C LYS A 45 0.69 -19.99 -20.29
N GLY A 46 -0.10 -19.28 -21.10
CA GLY A 46 -0.23 -19.57 -22.52
C GLY A 46 0.59 -18.71 -23.49
N ASN A 47 1.26 -19.37 -24.45
CA ASN A 47 1.69 -18.74 -25.72
C ASN A 47 0.48 -18.20 -26.52
N GLY A 48 -0.70 -18.82 -26.38
CA GLY A 48 -1.95 -18.38 -27.01
C GLY A 48 -2.40 -17.00 -26.52
N ALA A 49 -2.28 -16.68 -25.23
CA ALA A 49 -2.63 -15.36 -24.71
C ALA A 49 -1.67 -14.26 -25.21
N TYR A 50 -0.38 -14.58 -25.34
CA TYR A 50 0.57 -13.66 -25.96
C TYR A 50 0.24 -13.40 -27.44
N MET A 51 -0.03 -14.45 -28.22
CA MET A 51 -0.40 -14.30 -29.63
C MET A 51 -1.75 -13.58 -29.81
N ARG A 52 -2.71 -13.83 -28.90
CA ARG A 52 -4.02 -13.16 -28.92
C ARG A 52 -3.95 -11.70 -28.49
N CYS A 53 -3.19 -11.38 -27.44
CA CYS A 53 -3.22 -10.04 -26.82
C CYS A 53 -1.86 -9.42 -26.53
N GLY A 54 -0.89 -10.23 -26.07
CA GLY A 54 0.44 -9.73 -25.72
C GLY A 54 1.16 -8.99 -26.85
N TRP A 55 0.98 -9.42 -28.11
CA TRP A 55 1.52 -8.71 -29.28
C TRP A 55 0.91 -7.30 -29.44
N HIS A 56 -0.41 -7.17 -29.28
CA HIS A 56 -1.10 -5.87 -29.33
C HIS A 56 -0.72 -4.95 -28.17
N LEU A 57 -0.28 -5.52 -27.05
CA LEU A 57 0.24 -4.81 -25.87
C LEU A 57 1.76 -4.57 -25.95
N LYS A 58 2.39 -4.84 -27.11
CA LYS A 58 3.82 -4.59 -27.38
C LYS A 58 4.78 -5.28 -26.39
N SER A 59 4.39 -6.42 -25.82
CA SER A 59 5.34 -7.22 -25.03
C SER A 59 6.44 -7.80 -25.91
N SER A 60 7.68 -7.82 -25.41
CA SER A 60 8.86 -8.26 -26.17
C SER A 60 8.90 -9.77 -26.41
N SER A 61 8.27 -10.57 -25.54
CA SER A 61 8.17 -12.02 -25.67
C SER A 61 6.96 -12.57 -24.94
N ALA A 62 6.61 -13.84 -25.23
CA ALA A 62 5.58 -14.56 -24.50
C ALA A 62 5.93 -14.71 -23.01
N THR A 63 7.18 -15.05 -22.69
CA THR A 63 7.65 -15.19 -21.30
C THR A 63 7.59 -13.87 -20.53
N THR A 64 7.97 -12.77 -21.17
CA THR A 64 7.88 -11.42 -20.58
C THR A 64 6.42 -11.07 -20.31
N PHE A 65 5.54 -11.35 -21.26
CA PHE A 65 4.11 -11.08 -21.13
C PHE A 65 3.48 -11.87 -19.98
N THR A 66 3.67 -13.19 -19.95
CA THR A 66 3.09 -14.05 -18.91
C THR A 66 3.63 -13.71 -17.52
N SER A 67 4.91 -13.34 -17.41
CA SER A 67 5.49 -12.89 -16.15
C SER A 67 4.86 -11.57 -15.69
N LEU A 68 4.68 -10.61 -16.61
CA LEU A 68 4.05 -9.32 -16.30
C LEU A 68 2.58 -9.50 -15.87
N VAL A 69 1.83 -10.35 -16.56
CA VAL A 69 0.43 -10.67 -16.20
C VAL A 69 0.35 -11.36 -14.84
N ASN A 70 1.20 -12.36 -14.58
CA ASN A 70 1.25 -13.01 -13.26
C ASN A 70 1.54 -12.02 -12.14
N ASN A 71 2.53 -11.14 -12.35
CA ASN A 71 2.90 -10.13 -11.38
C ASN A 71 1.77 -9.12 -11.15
N ALA A 72 1.11 -8.65 -12.22
CA ALA A 72 -0.04 -7.76 -12.12
C ALA A 72 -1.19 -8.40 -11.32
N LEU A 73 -1.59 -9.62 -11.66
CA LEU A 73 -2.64 -10.35 -10.92
C LEU A 73 -2.23 -10.60 -9.47
N GLY A 74 -0.97 -10.92 -9.23
CA GLY A 74 -0.41 -11.10 -7.89
C GLY A 74 -0.47 -9.82 -7.05
N MET A 75 -0.06 -8.68 -7.61
CA MET A 75 -0.10 -7.37 -6.95
C MET A 75 -1.55 -6.95 -6.65
N LEU A 76 -2.48 -7.18 -7.57
CA LEU A 76 -3.91 -6.95 -7.33
C LEU A 76 -4.44 -7.82 -6.19
N LEU A 77 -3.95 -9.06 -6.02
CA LEU A 77 -4.37 -9.98 -4.96
C LEU A 77 -3.89 -9.53 -3.57
N MET A 78 -2.73 -8.87 -3.48
CA MET A 78 -2.17 -8.38 -2.22
C MET A 78 -3.06 -7.35 -1.52
N ARG A 79 -3.93 -6.64 -2.25
CA ARG A 79 -4.77 -5.57 -1.71
C ARG A 79 -6.25 -5.84 -1.96
N SER A 80 -7.03 -5.83 -0.89
CA SER A 80 -8.49 -5.95 -0.85
C SER A 80 -9.20 -5.00 -1.83
N ARG A 81 -8.71 -3.75 -1.93
CA ARG A 81 -9.29 -2.71 -2.82
C ARG A 81 -9.15 -3.00 -4.31
N THR A 82 -8.15 -3.79 -4.70
CA THR A 82 -7.81 -4.04 -6.10
C THR A 82 -8.23 -5.42 -6.58
N ARG A 83 -8.52 -6.33 -5.66
CA ARG A 83 -8.92 -7.71 -5.94
C ARG A 83 -10.06 -7.86 -6.93
N ALA A 84 -11.08 -6.99 -6.85
CA ALA A 84 -12.21 -7.05 -7.76
C ALA A 84 -11.79 -6.88 -9.24
N ALA A 85 -10.62 -6.28 -9.51
CA ALA A 85 -10.10 -6.10 -10.86
C ALA A 85 -9.51 -7.38 -11.46
N ILE A 86 -9.18 -8.39 -10.63
CA ILE A 86 -8.51 -9.62 -11.08
C ILE A 86 -9.35 -10.36 -12.13
N PRO A 87 -10.65 -10.67 -11.89
CA PRO A 87 -11.43 -11.40 -12.88
C PRO A 87 -11.71 -10.54 -14.13
N ALA A 88 -11.92 -9.24 -13.96
CA ALA A 88 -12.11 -8.30 -15.07
C ALA A 88 -10.87 -8.26 -15.99
N LEU A 89 -9.68 -8.08 -15.40
CA LEU A 89 -8.41 -8.09 -16.11
C LEU A 89 -8.19 -9.41 -16.86
N ALA A 90 -8.40 -10.55 -16.18
CA ALA A 90 -8.26 -11.87 -16.79
C ALA A 90 -9.22 -12.06 -17.98
N LEU A 91 -10.47 -11.63 -17.84
CA LEU A 91 -11.48 -11.73 -18.91
C LEU A 91 -11.12 -10.86 -20.12
N ARG A 92 -10.69 -9.62 -19.90
CA ARG A 92 -10.26 -8.71 -20.98
C ARG A 92 -9.04 -9.24 -21.72
N LEU A 93 -8.03 -9.75 -20.99
CA LEU A 93 -6.85 -10.39 -21.57
C LEU A 93 -7.21 -11.62 -22.42
N TYR A 94 -8.21 -12.39 -21.97
CA TYR A 94 -8.67 -13.58 -22.66
C TYR A 94 -9.45 -13.26 -23.94
N ARG A 95 -10.41 -12.32 -23.86
CA ARG A 95 -11.22 -11.88 -25.02
C ARG A 95 -10.41 -11.13 -26.06
N CYS A 96 -9.56 -10.23 -25.58
CA CYS A 96 -8.71 -9.34 -26.37
C CYS A 96 -9.43 -8.68 -27.57
N SER A 97 -10.64 -8.15 -27.34
CA SER A 97 -11.31 -7.33 -28.34
C SER A 97 -10.58 -5.98 -28.55
N TYR A 98 -10.99 -5.23 -29.56
CA TYR A 98 -10.43 -3.91 -29.85
C TYR A 98 -10.56 -2.93 -28.66
N ASP A 99 -11.69 -2.97 -27.94
CA ASP A 99 -11.88 -2.19 -26.70
C ASP A 99 -11.04 -2.73 -25.55
N ASP A 100 -10.93 -4.07 -25.42
CA ASP A 100 -10.10 -4.67 -24.38
C ASP A 100 -8.64 -4.25 -24.53
N VAL A 101 -8.09 -4.27 -25.74
CA VAL A 101 -6.70 -3.85 -25.98
C VAL A 101 -6.45 -2.40 -25.51
N ARG A 102 -7.42 -1.49 -25.69
CA ARG A 102 -7.27 -0.11 -25.19
C ARG A 102 -7.33 -0.03 -23.66
N ALA A 103 -8.33 -0.67 -23.06
CA ALA A 103 -8.48 -0.71 -21.61
C ALA A 103 -7.26 -1.35 -20.93
N LEU A 104 -6.75 -2.44 -21.52
CA LEU A 104 -5.57 -3.15 -21.05
C LEU A 104 -4.29 -2.32 -21.19
N ARG A 105 -4.15 -1.48 -22.21
CA ARG A 105 -3.00 -0.56 -22.30
C ARG A 105 -3.00 0.43 -21.16
N VAL A 106 -4.14 1.08 -20.88
CA VAL A 106 -4.25 2.00 -19.74
C VAL A 106 -3.87 1.30 -18.44
N PHE A 107 -4.41 0.10 -18.20
CA PHE A 107 -4.07 -0.68 -17.01
C PHE A 107 -2.58 -1.02 -16.94
N MET A 108 -2.01 -1.57 -18.02
CA MET A 108 -0.64 -2.08 -18.02
C MET A 108 0.40 -0.96 -17.98
N ASP A 109 0.14 0.18 -18.61
CA ASP A 109 1.01 1.35 -18.55
C ASP A 109 1.05 1.88 -17.11
N ALA A 110 -0.12 2.10 -16.49
CA ALA A 110 -0.22 2.51 -15.08
C ALA A 110 0.43 1.50 -14.12
N PHE A 111 0.28 0.20 -14.40
CA PHE A 111 0.91 -0.85 -13.62
C PHE A 111 2.44 -0.81 -13.73
N VAL A 112 2.99 -0.73 -14.95
CA VAL A 112 4.44 -0.63 -15.17
C VAL A 112 5.01 0.63 -14.52
N ASP A 113 4.34 1.77 -14.65
CA ASP A 113 4.74 3.01 -13.99
C ASP A 113 4.77 2.84 -12.46
N SER A 114 3.80 2.12 -11.89
CA SER A 114 3.77 1.83 -10.45
C SER A 114 4.91 0.93 -9.97
N LEU A 115 5.46 0.06 -10.83
CA LEU A 115 6.58 -0.83 -10.48
C LEU A 115 7.91 -0.07 -10.37
N VAL A 116 8.05 1.06 -11.04
CA VAL A 116 9.29 1.87 -11.08
C VAL A 116 9.17 3.17 -10.31
N ALA A 117 7.96 3.53 -9.86
CA ALA A 117 7.73 4.71 -9.06
C ALA A 117 8.48 4.61 -7.72
N PRO A 118 9.33 5.59 -7.37
CA PRO A 118 10.00 5.60 -6.08
C PRO A 118 8.98 5.78 -4.96
N SER A 119 9.19 5.08 -3.84
CA SER A 119 8.38 5.23 -2.63
C SER A 119 9.20 5.92 -1.54
N GLU A 120 8.56 6.79 -0.76
CA GLU A 120 9.20 7.32 0.46
C GLU A 120 9.53 6.19 1.45
N GLU A 121 8.80 5.06 1.39
CA GLU A 121 9.08 3.88 2.20
C GLU A 121 10.44 3.25 1.88
N ASP A 122 10.96 3.45 0.65
CA ASP A 122 12.26 2.92 0.24
C ASP A 122 13.40 3.46 1.12
N ALA A 123 13.25 4.68 1.65
CA ALA A 123 14.22 5.29 2.56
C ALA A 123 14.33 4.56 3.91
N PHE A 124 13.30 3.81 4.30
CA PHE A 124 13.26 3.04 5.55
C PHE A 124 13.58 1.55 5.35
N GLY A 125 13.74 1.11 4.10
CA GLY A 125 14.06 -0.27 3.75
C GLY A 125 15.56 -0.59 3.85
N SER A 126 15.89 -1.76 4.38
CA SER A 126 17.26 -2.30 4.31
C SER A 126 17.27 -3.65 3.61
N SER A 127 17.57 -3.65 2.31
CA SER A 127 17.68 -4.90 1.53
C SER A 127 18.76 -5.83 2.07
N LEU A 128 19.86 -5.27 2.60
CA LEU A 128 20.94 -6.06 3.21
C LEU A 128 20.45 -6.81 4.44
N LEU A 129 19.77 -6.12 5.37
CA LEU A 129 19.20 -6.73 6.56
C LEU A 129 18.12 -7.76 6.21
N TYR A 130 17.25 -7.41 5.26
CA TYR A 130 16.20 -8.31 4.77
C TYR A 130 16.79 -9.63 4.25
N TYR A 131 17.78 -9.57 3.35
CA TYR A 131 18.42 -10.76 2.80
C TYR A 131 19.21 -11.54 3.84
N LEU A 132 19.89 -10.86 4.78
CA LEU A 132 20.59 -11.51 5.87
C LEU A 132 19.64 -12.40 6.71
N ILE A 133 18.46 -11.89 7.07
CA ILE A 133 17.45 -12.63 7.84
C ILE A 133 16.82 -13.74 6.99
N VAL A 134 16.33 -13.39 5.79
CA VAL A 134 15.61 -14.32 4.93
C VAL A 134 16.48 -15.52 4.55
N PHE A 135 17.74 -15.30 4.16
CA PHE A 135 18.63 -16.39 3.77
C PHE A 135 19.14 -17.20 4.96
N SER A 136 19.29 -16.58 6.14
CA SER A 136 19.74 -17.30 7.34
C SER A 136 18.63 -18.15 7.96
N GLU A 137 17.38 -17.68 7.97
CA GLU A 137 16.30 -18.29 8.75
C GLU A 137 15.13 -18.83 7.95
N MET A 138 14.83 -18.24 6.79
CA MET A 138 13.59 -18.48 6.06
C MET A 138 13.82 -19.17 4.71
N TRP A 139 15.04 -19.55 4.37
CA TRP A 139 15.31 -20.35 3.17
C TRP A 139 15.26 -21.85 3.47
N GLU A 140 14.72 -22.65 2.55
CA GLU A 140 14.74 -24.10 2.68
C GLU A 140 16.18 -24.63 2.72
N VAL A 141 16.47 -25.52 3.67
CA VAL A 141 17.74 -26.25 3.76
C VAL A 141 17.41 -27.74 3.85
N PRO A 142 17.85 -28.59 2.88
CA PRO A 142 18.70 -28.26 1.73
C PRO A 142 18.04 -27.29 0.75
N THR A 143 18.85 -26.47 0.07
CA THR A 143 18.33 -25.46 -0.88
C THR A 143 17.69 -26.13 -2.11
N PRO A 144 16.49 -25.72 -2.54
CA PRO A 144 15.92 -26.14 -3.81
C PRO A 144 16.75 -25.59 -4.98
N THR A 145 16.73 -26.28 -6.12
CA THR A 145 17.43 -25.77 -7.32
C THR A 145 16.68 -24.60 -7.94
N ALA A 146 17.38 -23.76 -8.71
CA ALA A 146 16.75 -22.68 -9.49
C ALA A 146 15.60 -23.19 -10.38
N SER A 147 15.74 -24.37 -10.99
CA SER A 147 14.68 -24.98 -11.81
C SER A 147 13.42 -25.32 -11.00
N VAL A 148 13.57 -25.82 -9.77
CA VAL A 148 12.44 -26.08 -8.87
C VAL A 148 11.73 -24.76 -8.53
N LEU A 149 12.48 -23.71 -8.19
CA LEU A 149 11.91 -22.40 -7.87
C LEU A 149 11.18 -21.78 -9.07
N THR A 150 11.76 -21.85 -10.27
CA THR A 150 11.09 -21.40 -11.50
C THR A 150 9.81 -22.18 -11.78
N SER A 151 9.84 -23.50 -11.56
CA SER A 151 8.65 -24.34 -11.75
C SER A 151 7.54 -24.01 -10.75
N ARG A 152 7.88 -23.63 -9.51
CA ARG A 152 6.90 -23.16 -8.51
C ARG A 152 6.17 -21.91 -9.00
N PHE A 153 6.88 -20.93 -9.55
CA PHE A 153 6.26 -19.75 -10.17
C PHE A 153 5.41 -20.10 -11.38
N ALA A 154 5.92 -20.90 -12.31
CA ALA A 154 5.19 -21.29 -13.52
C ALA A 154 3.90 -22.08 -13.23
N ASN A 155 3.87 -22.81 -12.11
CA ASN A 155 2.71 -23.60 -11.69
C ASN A 155 1.72 -22.80 -10.83
N ALA A 156 2.15 -21.69 -10.22
CA ALA A 156 1.29 -20.83 -9.43
C ALA A 156 0.26 -20.15 -10.33
N THR A 157 -0.98 -20.03 -9.84
CA THR A 157 -2.05 -19.36 -10.58
C THR A 157 -1.83 -17.84 -10.64
N MET A 158 -1.28 -17.27 -9.57
CA MET A 158 -0.84 -15.87 -9.48
C MET A 158 0.32 -15.79 -8.49
N SER A 159 1.31 -14.93 -8.76
CA SER A 159 2.39 -14.63 -7.81
C SER A 159 3.08 -13.32 -8.17
N THR A 160 3.63 -12.64 -7.17
CA THR A 160 4.53 -11.48 -7.36
C THR A 160 5.99 -11.87 -7.62
N GLY A 161 6.28 -13.16 -7.75
CA GLY A 161 7.60 -13.71 -8.05
C GLY A 161 8.12 -13.40 -9.47
N PRO A 162 9.10 -14.17 -9.96
CA PRO A 162 9.56 -15.47 -9.44
C PRO A 162 10.54 -15.37 -8.28
N ILE A 163 10.39 -16.21 -7.25
CA ILE A 163 11.36 -16.30 -6.13
C ILE A 163 12.74 -16.80 -6.60
N ALA A 164 12.79 -17.47 -7.75
CA ALA A 164 14.03 -17.91 -8.40
C ALA A 164 15.01 -16.74 -8.64
N SER A 165 14.53 -15.51 -8.79
CA SER A 165 15.37 -14.30 -8.92
C SER A 165 16.26 -14.05 -7.70
N MET A 166 15.88 -14.52 -6.51
CA MET A 166 16.66 -14.40 -5.28
C MET A 166 17.73 -15.49 -5.13
N PHE A 167 17.67 -16.57 -5.94
CA PHE A 167 18.55 -17.73 -5.80
C PHE A 167 20.05 -17.41 -5.95
N PRO A 168 20.50 -16.60 -6.93
CA PRO A 168 21.90 -16.21 -7.03
C PRO A 168 22.38 -15.46 -5.78
N SER A 169 21.55 -14.56 -5.25
CA SER A 169 21.84 -13.80 -4.03
C SER A 169 21.93 -14.72 -2.82
N TYR A 170 21.01 -15.69 -2.67
CA TYR A 170 21.09 -16.71 -1.63
C TYR A 170 22.44 -17.43 -1.67
N CYS A 171 22.78 -18.03 -2.81
CA CYS A 171 24.03 -18.80 -2.95
C CYS A 171 25.26 -17.96 -2.63
N ARG A 172 25.26 -16.68 -3.04
CA ARG A 172 26.39 -15.78 -2.79
C ARG A 172 26.46 -15.29 -1.35
N PHE A 173 25.33 -15.01 -0.71
CA PHE A 173 25.30 -14.57 0.68
C PHE A 173 25.71 -15.69 1.62
N THR A 174 25.15 -16.88 1.44
CA THR A 174 25.38 -18.01 2.36
C THR A 174 26.64 -18.79 2.06
N GLN A 175 27.20 -18.65 0.84
CA GLN A 175 28.29 -19.50 0.33
C GLN A 175 27.93 -21.00 0.43
N ASP A 176 26.65 -21.32 0.23
CA ASP A 176 26.15 -22.69 0.25
C ASP A 176 26.95 -23.57 -0.73
N ASN A 177 27.51 -24.67 -0.22
CA ASN A 177 28.41 -25.55 -0.97
C ASN A 177 27.69 -26.69 -1.70
N SER A 178 26.35 -26.69 -1.72
CA SER A 178 25.57 -27.64 -2.49
C SER A 178 25.85 -27.52 -3.99
N SER A 179 25.61 -28.61 -4.72
CA SER A 179 25.72 -28.63 -6.18
C SER A 179 24.84 -27.58 -6.85
N ALA A 180 23.69 -27.24 -6.25
CA ALA A 180 22.78 -26.22 -6.74
C ALA A 180 23.38 -24.81 -6.75
N CYS A 181 24.31 -24.50 -5.83
CA CYS A 181 24.96 -23.19 -5.72
C CYS A 181 26.38 -23.14 -6.33
N SER A 182 26.93 -24.27 -6.77
CA SER A 182 28.31 -24.41 -7.23
C SER A 182 28.72 -23.40 -8.33
N SER A 183 27.85 -23.13 -9.31
CA SER A 183 28.11 -22.18 -10.40
C SER A 183 28.11 -20.72 -9.95
N TYR A 184 27.39 -20.38 -8.89
CA TYR A 184 27.28 -19.01 -8.35
C TYR A 184 28.39 -18.68 -7.36
N VAL A 185 28.88 -19.68 -6.64
CA VAL A 185 30.00 -19.52 -5.70
C VAL A 185 31.34 -19.43 -6.44
N SER A 186 31.51 -20.20 -7.53
CA SER A 186 32.77 -20.29 -8.29
C SER A 186 33.00 -19.21 -9.34
N SER A 187 31.96 -18.52 -9.83
CA SER A 187 32.03 -17.60 -10.99
C SER A 187 32.41 -16.15 -10.70
N SER A 188 32.89 -15.83 -9.49
CA SER A 188 32.99 -14.42 -9.09
C SER A 188 34.25 -13.72 -9.62
N ARG A 189 34.08 -12.64 -10.39
CA ARG A 189 35.14 -11.68 -10.79
C ARG A 189 35.84 -10.99 -9.61
N PHE A 190 35.29 -11.13 -8.40
CA PHE A 190 35.82 -10.62 -7.12
C PHE A 190 36.30 -11.74 -6.20
N ALA A 191 36.40 -12.98 -6.70
CA ALA A 191 36.98 -14.09 -5.94
C ALA A 191 38.47 -13.85 -5.94
N SER A 192 38.94 -13.11 -4.94
CA SER A 192 40.36 -13.00 -4.69
C SER A 192 40.88 -14.40 -4.36
N PRO A 193 41.90 -14.92 -5.06
CA PRO A 193 42.59 -16.14 -4.66
C PRO A 193 43.18 -16.06 -3.25
N ARG A 194 43.24 -14.85 -2.65
CA ARG A 194 43.84 -14.56 -1.35
C ARG A 194 42.84 -14.49 -0.19
N ALA A 195 41.53 -14.57 -0.44
CA ALA A 195 40.53 -14.56 0.63
C ALA A 195 39.29 -15.39 0.23
N PRO A 196 39.00 -16.53 0.88
CA PRO A 196 37.75 -17.23 0.67
C PRO A 196 36.59 -16.30 1.00
N ALA A 197 35.54 -16.31 0.18
CA ALA A 197 34.37 -15.49 0.42
C ALA A 197 33.72 -15.90 1.76
N VAL A 198 33.59 -14.94 2.67
CA VAL A 198 32.98 -15.16 3.99
C VAL A 198 31.46 -15.10 3.83
N PRO A 199 30.69 -16.08 4.36
CA PRO A 199 29.24 -16.00 4.36
C PRO A 199 28.74 -14.73 5.05
N ILE A 200 27.83 -14.01 4.39
CA ILE A 200 26.98 -12.96 4.97
C ILE A 200 25.68 -13.64 5.43
N ALA A 201 25.84 -14.53 6.39
CA ALA A 201 24.76 -15.30 7.02
C ALA A 201 25.14 -15.58 8.47
N TYR A 202 24.18 -15.48 9.40
CA TYR A 202 24.45 -15.74 10.81
C TYR A 202 24.01 -17.15 11.21
N LYS A 203 24.61 -17.65 12.30
CA LYS A 203 24.20 -18.92 12.88
C LYS A 203 22.86 -18.74 13.57
N LYS A 204 21.93 -19.65 13.26
CA LYS A 204 20.66 -19.80 13.97
C LYS A 204 20.95 -20.02 15.46
N ASP A 205 20.22 -19.31 16.31
CA ASP A 205 20.37 -19.44 17.76
C ASP A 205 19.61 -20.66 18.30
N LYS A 206 19.59 -20.79 19.63
CA LYS A 206 18.89 -21.90 20.30
C LYS A 206 17.35 -21.80 20.26
N TYR A 207 16.79 -20.69 19.80
CA TYR A 207 15.35 -20.42 19.74
C TYR A 207 14.78 -20.58 18.32
N TRP A 208 15.63 -20.52 17.28
CA TRP A 208 15.22 -20.74 15.90
C TRP A 208 14.43 -22.05 15.74
N ASN A 209 13.27 -21.96 15.08
CA ASN A 209 12.34 -23.06 14.83
C ASN A 209 11.92 -23.84 16.09
N LYS A 210 11.87 -23.17 17.25
CA LYS A 210 11.28 -23.71 18.48
C LYS A 210 9.99 -22.96 18.82
N ALA A 211 9.00 -23.71 19.28
CA ALA A 211 7.78 -23.12 19.82
C ALA A 211 8.08 -22.35 21.10
N ALA A 212 7.42 -21.20 21.26
CA ALA A 212 7.43 -20.47 22.51
C ALA A 212 6.45 -21.10 23.50
N THR A 213 6.87 -21.20 24.77
CA THR A 213 5.97 -21.52 25.89
C THR A 213 5.25 -20.26 26.32
N ILE A 214 3.93 -20.33 26.44
CA ILE A 214 3.08 -19.25 26.94
C ILE A 214 3.22 -19.24 28.48
N PRO A 215 3.67 -18.13 29.10
CA PRO A 215 3.71 -17.99 30.56
C PRO A 215 2.34 -18.13 31.22
N ALA A 216 2.29 -18.59 32.46
CA ALA A 216 1.04 -18.89 33.17
C ALA A 216 0.09 -17.67 33.31
N ASP A 217 0.67 -16.49 33.38
CA ASP A 217 0.04 -15.17 33.50
C ASP A 217 -0.13 -14.44 32.16
N ALA A 218 0.14 -15.11 31.05
CA ALA A 218 0.05 -14.54 29.71
C ALA A 218 -0.89 -15.32 28.79
N SER A 219 -1.31 -14.65 27.73
CA SER A 219 -2.14 -15.19 26.65
C SER A 219 -1.61 -14.71 25.30
N VAL A 220 -2.01 -15.40 24.23
CA VAL A 220 -1.63 -15.06 22.86
C VAL A 220 -2.88 -14.89 22.00
N LEU A 221 -2.98 -13.73 21.35
CA LEU A 221 -3.94 -13.46 20.30
C LEU A 221 -3.23 -13.48 18.94
N ILE A 222 -3.70 -14.32 18.02
CA ILE A 222 -3.23 -14.37 16.64
C ILE A 222 -4.37 -13.86 15.75
N LEU A 223 -4.06 -12.94 14.84
CA LEU A 223 -4.99 -12.39 13.86
C LEU A 223 -4.53 -12.78 12.46
N SER A 224 -5.38 -13.40 11.65
CA SER A 224 -4.97 -13.84 10.31
C SER A 224 -6.08 -13.75 9.27
N GLY A 225 -5.70 -13.33 8.06
CA GLY A 225 -6.59 -13.27 6.90
C GLY A 225 -6.47 -14.52 6.02
N LYS A 226 -7.60 -15.07 5.56
CA LYS A 226 -7.57 -16.21 4.60
C LYS A 226 -7.12 -15.82 3.21
N LEU A 227 -7.18 -14.52 2.88
CA LEU A 227 -6.69 -13.97 1.62
C LEU A 227 -5.36 -13.23 1.81
N ASP A 228 -4.52 -13.62 2.76
CA ASP A 228 -3.16 -13.08 2.89
C ASP A 228 -2.15 -13.94 2.10
N PRO A 229 -1.68 -13.49 0.92
CA PRO A 229 -0.73 -14.28 0.13
C PRO A 229 0.71 -14.19 0.67
N GLN A 230 1.02 -13.23 1.55
CA GLN A 230 2.37 -13.02 2.09
C GLN A 230 2.62 -13.89 3.32
N THR A 231 1.64 -13.97 4.21
CA THR A 231 1.64 -14.88 5.37
C THR A 231 0.38 -15.73 5.41
N PRO A 232 0.29 -16.77 4.54
CA PRO A 232 -0.92 -17.58 4.39
C PRO A 232 -1.48 -18.13 5.70
N HIS A 233 -2.80 -18.15 5.80
CA HIS A 233 -3.54 -18.53 7.00
C HIS A 233 -3.11 -19.88 7.61
N LYS A 234 -2.77 -20.87 6.77
CA LYS A 234 -2.26 -22.17 7.21
C LYS A 234 -1.04 -22.07 8.15
N TYR A 235 -0.23 -21.02 8.03
CA TYR A 235 0.91 -20.80 8.93
C TYR A 235 0.51 -20.18 10.26
N ALA A 236 -0.57 -19.41 10.32
CA ALA A 236 -1.16 -18.94 11.58
C ALA A 236 -1.76 -20.10 12.38
N GLU A 237 -2.44 -21.03 11.70
CA GLU A 237 -2.94 -22.27 12.32
C GLU A 237 -1.79 -23.13 12.86
N ARG A 238 -0.72 -23.28 12.08
CA ARG A 238 0.50 -23.99 12.54
C ARG A 238 1.17 -23.30 13.72
N LEU A 239 1.24 -21.96 13.72
CA LEU A 239 1.78 -21.20 14.86
C LEU A 239 0.93 -21.42 16.12
N LEU A 240 -0.40 -21.31 16.00
CA LEU A 240 -1.32 -21.58 17.12
C LEU A 240 -1.12 -22.99 17.67
N ALA A 241 -1.04 -23.98 16.80
CA ALA A 241 -0.83 -25.37 17.19
C ALA A 241 0.52 -25.59 17.88
N ALA A 242 1.58 -24.94 17.38
CA ALA A 242 2.93 -25.09 17.89
C ALA A 242 3.13 -24.46 19.27
N LEU A 243 2.48 -23.32 19.58
CA LEU A 243 2.62 -22.63 20.85
C LEU A 243 2.32 -23.55 22.05
N ASP A 244 3.28 -23.63 22.97
CA ASP A 244 3.20 -24.50 24.15
C ASP A 244 2.42 -23.79 25.27
N GLY A 245 1.18 -24.23 25.48
CA GLY A 245 0.26 -23.67 26.45
C GLY A 245 -1.16 -24.19 26.24
N PRO A 246 -2.02 -24.10 27.27
CA PRO A 246 -3.39 -24.59 27.21
C PRO A 246 -4.19 -23.79 26.19
N ALA A 247 -5.21 -24.44 25.60
CA ALA A 247 -6.08 -23.83 24.60
C ALA A 247 -6.73 -22.52 25.12
N ALA A 248 -7.08 -22.45 26.41
CA ALA A 248 -7.66 -21.25 27.03
C ALA A 248 -6.73 -20.02 27.04
N ARG A 249 -5.43 -20.17 26.73
CA ARG A 249 -4.43 -19.08 26.68
C ARG A 249 -4.02 -18.69 25.26
N LYS A 250 -4.63 -19.27 24.23
CA LYS A 250 -4.33 -18.91 22.84
C LYS A 250 -5.58 -18.90 21.96
N GLU A 251 -5.77 -17.83 21.22
CA GLU A 251 -6.91 -17.67 20.29
C GLU A 251 -6.40 -17.24 18.92
N LEU A 252 -6.96 -17.82 17.86
CA LEU A 252 -6.80 -17.36 16.49
C LEU A 252 -8.13 -16.73 16.02
N VAL A 253 -8.11 -15.44 15.74
CA VAL A 253 -9.23 -14.75 15.08
C VAL A 253 -8.96 -14.70 13.58
N THR A 254 -9.83 -15.38 12.85
CA THR A 254 -9.73 -15.52 11.39
C THR A 254 -10.65 -14.54 10.68
N PHE A 255 -10.10 -13.86 9.67
CA PHE A 255 -10.83 -12.96 8.80
C PHE A 255 -10.90 -13.55 7.39
N ASP A 256 -12.10 -13.92 6.93
CA ASP A 256 -12.26 -14.66 5.66
C ASP A 256 -11.77 -13.88 4.43
N TYR A 257 -11.85 -12.55 4.45
CA TYR A 257 -11.55 -11.72 3.29
C TYR A 257 -10.33 -10.79 3.45
N SER A 258 -9.67 -10.81 4.61
CA SER A 258 -8.56 -9.88 4.87
C SER A 258 -7.31 -10.21 4.07
N GLU A 259 -6.60 -9.17 3.65
CA GLU A 259 -5.22 -9.24 3.15
C GLU A 259 -4.20 -9.27 4.31
N HIS A 260 -2.91 -9.19 3.95
CA HIS A 260 -1.80 -9.04 4.88
C HIS A 260 -1.97 -7.83 5.80
N GLY A 261 -1.56 -8.00 7.06
CA GLY A 261 -1.70 -6.95 8.08
C GLY A 261 -3.16 -6.72 8.48
N THR A 262 -3.79 -7.72 9.08
CA THR A 262 -5.22 -7.73 9.48
C THR A 262 -5.63 -6.53 10.34
N LEU A 263 -4.71 -5.95 11.12
CA LEU A 263 -4.94 -4.72 11.89
C LEU A 263 -5.29 -3.52 11.00
N PHE A 264 -4.86 -3.49 9.75
CA PHE A 264 -5.08 -2.37 8.83
C PHE A 264 -6.01 -2.73 7.66
N ALA A 265 -6.10 -4.02 7.33
CA ALA A 265 -6.79 -4.52 6.15
C ALA A 265 -8.27 -4.89 6.36
N THR A 266 -8.73 -5.00 7.60
CA THR A 266 -10.09 -5.46 7.95
C THR A 266 -11.09 -4.30 8.03
N LYS A 267 -11.21 -3.53 6.93
CA LYS A 267 -12.14 -2.40 6.86
C LYS A 267 -13.58 -2.89 6.82
N LEU A 268 -14.42 -2.30 7.68
CA LEU A 268 -15.85 -2.58 7.68
C LEU A 268 -16.52 -1.95 6.44
N PRO A 269 -17.62 -2.54 5.95
CA PRO A 269 -18.45 -1.90 4.93
C PRO A 269 -18.88 -0.51 5.37
N ASP A 270 -18.92 0.44 4.43
CA ASP A 270 -19.37 1.83 4.64
C ASP A 270 -18.58 2.63 5.70
N ALA A 271 -17.44 2.11 6.15
CA ALA A 271 -16.59 2.80 7.10
C ALA A 271 -16.03 4.09 6.49
N VAL A 272 -16.27 5.22 7.15
CA VAL A 272 -15.68 6.50 6.74
C VAL A 272 -14.15 6.47 6.90
N PRO A 273 -13.40 7.22 6.08
CA PRO A 273 -11.95 7.31 6.23
C PRO A 273 -11.53 7.63 7.67
N GLY A 274 -10.56 6.90 8.20
CA GLY A 274 -10.09 7.03 9.59
C GLY A 274 -10.84 6.18 10.62
N SER A 275 -11.93 5.50 10.24
CA SER A 275 -12.59 4.54 11.14
C SER A 275 -11.66 3.38 11.54
N ALA A 276 -11.83 2.90 12.77
CA ALA A 276 -11.13 1.70 13.23
C ALA A 276 -11.51 0.48 12.38
N THR A 277 -10.53 -0.35 12.06
CA THR A 277 -10.73 -1.64 11.39
C THR A 277 -11.22 -2.68 12.41
N CYS A 278 -11.85 -3.74 11.93
CA CYS A 278 -12.31 -4.82 12.80
C CYS A 278 -11.14 -5.49 13.57
N GLY A 279 -9.99 -5.70 12.92
CA GLY A 279 -8.77 -6.23 13.55
C GLY A 279 -8.26 -5.31 14.66
N MET A 280 -8.31 -3.99 14.47
CA MET A 280 -7.96 -3.03 15.52
C MET A 280 -8.99 -3.05 16.67
N MET A 281 -10.28 -3.20 16.38
CA MET A 281 -11.32 -3.34 17.42
C MET A 281 -11.10 -4.60 18.26
N VAL A 282 -10.80 -5.75 17.63
CA VAL A 282 -10.48 -7.00 18.32
C VAL A 282 -9.25 -6.81 19.22
N LEU A 283 -8.16 -6.23 18.69
CA LEU A 283 -6.96 -5.94 19.48
C LEU A 283 -7.26 -5.00 20.67
N ALA A 284 -8.05 -3.96 20.46
CA ALA A 284 -8.44 -3.04 21.53
C ALA A 284 -9.26 -3.75 22.63
N SER A 285 -10.14 -4.69 22.26
CA SER A 285 -10.87 -5.52 23.23
C SER A 285 -9.95 -6.43 24.03
N TYR A 286 -8.95 -7.03 23.37
CA TYR A 286 -7.93 -7.87 24.03
C TYR A 286 -7.14 -7.08 25.08
N VAL A 287 -6.69 -5.87 24.72
CA VAL A 287 -5.94 -4.99 25.64
C VAL A 287 -6.82 -4.52 26.79
N ARG A 288 -8.05 -4.07 26.53
CA ARG A 288 -9.01 -3.68 27.58
C ARG A 288 -9.36 -4.84 28.51
N GLY A 289 -9.42 -6.06 27.96
CA GLY A 289 -9.59 -7.30 28.71
C GLY A 289 -8.35 -7.72 29.51
N SER A 290 -7.25 -6.98 29.46
CA SER A 290 -5.96 -7.35 30.08
C SER A 290 -5.46 -8.72 29.64
N GLY A 291 -5.63 -9.05 28.35
CA GLY A 291 -5.25 -10.35 27.78
C GLY A 291 -6.29 -11.46 27.96
N ASP A 292 -7.36 -11.25 28.73
CA ASP A 292 -8.40 -12.26 28.94
C ASP A 292 -9.14 -12.56 27.63
N LEU A 293 -8.82 -13.71 27.01
CA LEU A 293 -9.36 -14.15 25.72
C LEU A 293 -10.88 -14.35 25.75
N SER A 294 -11.47 -14.59 26.92
CA SER A 294 -12.93 -14.71 27.06
C SER A 294 -13.68 -13.38 26.85
N LYS A 295 -12.95 -12.25 26.95
CA LYS A 295 -13.48 -10.90 26.77
C LYS A 295 -13.27 -10.33 25.36
N LEU A 296 -12.76 -11.13 24.43
CA LEU A 296 -12.58 -10.69 23.05
C LEU A 296 -13.91 -10.34 22.39
N ASP A 297 -14.02 -9.11 21.90
CA ASP A 297 -15.12 -8.70 21.03
C ASP A 297 -14.78 -9.02 19.58
N LYS A 298 -15.45 -10.05 19.05
CA LYS A 298 -15.32 -10.53 17.67
C LYS A 298 -16.56 -10.23 16.83
N SER A 299 -17.47 -9.39 17.33
CA SER A 299 -18.77 -9.10 16.68
C SER A 299 -18.60 -8.54 15.27
N CYS A 300 -17.57 -7.71 15.06
CA CYS A 300 -17.27 -7.10 13.77
C CYS A 300 -16.82 -8.10 12.69
N VAL A 301 -16.31 -9.28 13.06
CA VAL A 301 -15.70 -10.25 12.11
C VAL A 301 -16.72 -10.69 11.06
N LYS A 302 -17.96 -10.97 11.49
CA LYS A 302 -19.06 -11.41 10.61
C LYS A 302 -19.58 -10.30 9.69
N SER A 303 -19.24 -9.05 9.97
CA SER A 303 -19.68 -7.89 9.18
C SER A 303 -18.76 -7.59 7.99
N LEU A 304 -17.60 -8.25 7.91
CA LEU A 304 -16.69 -8.09 6.79
C LEU A 304 -17.26 -8.77 5.55
N THR A 305 -17.25 -8.06 4.43
CA THR A 305 -17.73 -8.56 3.15
C THR A 305 -16.69 -8.28 2.07
N MET A 306 -16.73 -9.07 1.01
CA MET A 306 -15.97 -8.83 -0.21
C MET A 306 -16.93 -8.72 -1.39
N SER A 307 -16.58 -7.89 -2.38
CA SER A 307 -17.31 -7.77 -3.64
C SER A 307 -16.37 -7.93 -4.82
N PHE A 308 -16.86 -8.57 -5.88
CA PHE A 308 -16.20 -8.62 -7.19
C PHE A 308 -16.65 -7.49 -8.12
N LYS A 309 -17.42 -6.53 -7.61
CA LYS A 309 -17.83 -5.33 -8.35
C LYS A 309 -16.85 -4.19 -8.11
N LEU A 310 -16.24 -3.68 -9.17
CA LEU A 310 -15.60 -2.37 -9.12
C LEU A 310 -16.63 -1.27 -9.16
N SER A 311 -16.35 -0.17 -8.45
CA SER A 311 -17.09 1.07 -8.67
C SER A 311 -16.80 1.61 -10.08
N LYS A 312 -17.73 2.40 -10.64
CA LYS A 312 -17.50 3.10 -11.91
C LYS A 312 -16.21 3.94 -11.87
N LYS A 313 -15.96 4.60 -10.74
CA LYS A 313 -14.74 5.39 -10.51
C LYS A 313 -13.47 4.54 -10.61
N ASP A 314 -13.45 3.38 -9.96
CA ASP A 314 -12.28 2.50 -10.00
C ASP A 314 -12.12 1.85 -11.38
N ALA A 315 -13.22 1.53 -12.07
CA ALA A 315 -13.17 1.05 -13.45
C ALA A 315 -12.60 2.10 -14.41
N LEU A 316 -13.01 3.37 -14.28
CA LEU A 316 -12.43 4.47 -15.04
C LEU A 316 -10.95 4.68 -14.71
N LEU A 317 -10.59 4.61 -13.43
CA LEU A 317 -9.20 4.75 -13.00
C LEU A 317 -8.30 3.64 -13.54
N MET A 318 -8.75 2.39 -13.51
CA MET A 318 -7.93 1.23 -13.85
C MET A 318 -7.95 0.87 -15.34
N PHE A 319 -9.09 1.07 -16.02
CA PHE A 319 -9.33 0.60 -17.38
C PHE A 319 -9.81 1.70 -18.32
N ASN A 320 -10.12 2.89 -17.80
CA ASN A 320 -10.78 3.96 -18.53
C ASN A 320 -12.09 3.50 -19.21
N THR A 321 -12.86 2.71 -18.47
CA THR A 321 -14.18 2.20 -18.87
C THR A 321 -15.21 2.45 -17.77
N THR A 322 -16.49 2.50 -18.14
CA THR A 322 -17.58 2.67 -17.16
C THR A 322 -17.91 1.39 -16.38
N ASP A 323 -17.57 0.22 -16.94
CA ASP A 323 -17.63 -1.09 -16.31
C ASP A 323 -16.33 -1.86 -16.57
N ALA A 324 -15.78 -2.48 -15.52
CA ALA A 324 -14.48 -3.13 -15.58
C ALA A 324 -14.48 -4.41 -16.45
N TYR A 325 -15.60 -5.12 -16.58
CA TYR A 325 -15.69 -6.37 -17.33
C TYR A 325 -16.02 -6.14 -18.79
N ASP A 326 -17.12 -5.45 -19.06
CA ASP A 326 -17.75 -5.35 -20.38
C ASP A 326 -17.86 -3.90 -20.88
N GLY A 327 -17.46 -2.92 -20.08
CA GLY A 327 -17.56 -1.51 -20.45
C GLY A 327 -16.70 -1.18 -21.68
N GLU A 328 -17.25 -0.34 -22.55
CA GLU A 328 -16.52 0.23 -23.68
C GLU A 328 -15.46 1.24 -23.20
N PHE A 329 -14.42 1.41 -24.01
CA PHE A 329 -13.37 2.37 -23.73
C PHE A 329 -13.90 3.80 -23.86
N VAL A 330 -13.74 4.60 -22.82
CA VAL A 330 -14.12 6.01 -22.84
C VAL A 330 -12.98 6.79 -23.47
N PHE A 331 -13.16 7.24 -24.71
CA PHE A 331 -12.26 8.22 -25.30
C PHE A 331 -12.38 9.50 -24.49
N ALA A 332 -11.26 10.10 -24.10
CA ALA A 332 -11.28 11.44 -23.53
C ALA A 332 -11.93 12.37 -24.55
N SER A 333 -13.19 12.74 -24.31
CA SER A 333 -13.81 13.84 -25.03
C SER A 333 -13.11 15.11 -24.55
N SER A 334 -12.91 16.07 -25.44
CA SER A 334 -12.33 17.38 -25.09
C SER A 334 -13.18 18.15 -24.07
N ASP A 335 -14.41 17.67 -23.84
CA ASP A 335 -15.47 18.40 -23.15
C ASP A 335 -15.60 17.98 -21.67
N ASP A 336 -15.30 16.73 -21.30
CA ASP A 336 -15.47 16.24 -19.92
C ASP A 336 -14.40 16.72 -18.92
N ALA A 337 -13.25 17.22 -19.41
CA ALA A 337 -12.21 17.80 -18.56
C ALA A 337 -12.57 19.19 -18.02
N GLN A 338 -13.53 19.89 -18.64
CA GLN A 338 -13.98 21.20 -18.16
C GLN A 338 -15.02 21.10 -17.05
N ASP A 339 -15.93 20.11 -17.09
CA ASP A 339 -17.10 20.07 -16.22
C ASP A 339 -16.76 19.75 -14.74
N GLU A 340 -15.84 18.80 -14.48
CA GLU A 340 -15.39 18.52 -13.09
C GLU A 340 -14.46 19.61 -12.52
N THR A 341 -13.79 20.38 -13.37
CA THR A 341 -12.81 21.40 -12.94
C THR A 341 -13.49 22.74 -12.68
N GLU A 342 -14.51 23.12 -13.46
CA GLU A 342 -15.31 24.32 -13.22
C GLU A 342 -16.15 24.19 -11.94
N GLU A 343 -16.94 23.14 -11.73
CA GLU A 343 -17.80 23.08 -10.53
C GLU A 343 -17.02 23.06 -9.21
N ARG A 344 -15.87 22.36 -9.18
CA ARG A 344 -15.10 22.11 -7.96
C ARG A 344 -14.31 23.32 -7.46
N TYR A 345 -13.96 24.25 -8.35
CA TYR A 345 -13.17 25.43 -8.00
C TYR A 345 -13.88 26.77 -8.26
N LEU A 346 -14.79 26.85 -9.24
CA LEU A 346 -15.50 28.10 -9.55
C LEU A 346 -16.48 28.46 -8.42
N THR A 347 -17.22 27.49 -7.88
CA THR A 347 -18.18 27.71 -6.80
C THR A 347 -17.53 28.28 -5.53
N PRO A 348 -16.49 27.65 -4.93
CA PRO A 348 -15.83 28.24 -3.76
C PRO A 348 -15.11 29.56 -4.07
N PHE A 349 -14.58 29.75 -5.29
CA PHE A 349 -13.90 30.97 -5.68
C PHE A 349 -14.86 32.17 -5.81
N VAL A 350 -16.03 31.98 -6.41
CA VAL A 350 -17.08 33.01 -6.51
C VAL A 350 -17.61 33.39 -5.13
N VAL A 351 -17.78 32.42 -4.23
CA VAL A 351 -18.20 32.67 -2.83
C VAL A 351 -17.14 33.49 -2.09
N LEU A 352 -15.86 33.16 -2.23
CA LEU A 352 -14.76 33.90 -1.61
C LEU A 352 -14.66 35.34 -2.14
N LEU A 353 -14.83 35.54 -3.46
CA LEU A 353 -14.87 36.87 -4.07
C LEU A 353 -16.04 37.71 -3.54
N ALA A 354 -17.24 37.14 -3.46
CA ALA A 354 -18.40 37.82 -2.90
C ALA A 354 -18.18 38.25 -1.45
N LEU A 355 -17.61 37.37 -0.62
CA LEU A 355 -17.26 37.68 0.78
C LEU A 355 -16.21 38.79 0.89
N ALA A 356 -15.19 38.78 0.03
CA ALA A 356 -14.15 39.81 0.01
C ALA A 356 -14.71 41.19 -0.37
N VAL A 357 -15.63 41.25 -1.34
CA VAL A 357 -16.32 42.50 -1.71
C VAL A 357 -17.17 43.03 -0.56
N VAL A 358 -17.94 42.16 0.12
CA VAL A 358 -18.75 42.56 1.28
C VAL A 358 -17.87 43.06 2.43
N LEU A 359 -16.75 42.39 2.71
CA LEU A 359 -15.79 42.84 3.72
C LEU A 359 -15.18 44.20 3.35
N GLY A 360 -14.80 44.37 2.09
CA GLY A 360 -14.24 45.63 1.57
C GLY A 360 -15.22 46.80 1.71
N VAL A 361 -16.50 46.58 1.39
CA VAL A 361 -17.56 47.60 1.57
C VAL A 361 -17.78 47.90 3.05
N ALA A 362 -17.79 46.89 3.92
CA ALA A 362 -17.94 47.09 5.36
C ALA A 362 -16.76 47.87 5.96
N ILE A 363 -15.52 47.53 5.58
CA ILE A 363 -14.31 48.24 5.99
C ILE A 363 -14.33 49.67 5.46
N GLY A 364 -14.71 49.87 4.19
CA GLY A 364 -14.87 51.19 3.59
C GLY A 364 -15.91 52.05 4.32
N ALA A 365 -17.06 51.48 4.67
CA ALA A 365 -18.10 52.16 5.43
C ALA A 365 -17.65 52.51 6.86
N MET A 366 -16.94 51.60 7.54
CA MET A 366 -16.34 51.85 8.86
C MET A 366 -15.29 52.96 8.79
N TYR A 367 -14.41 52.93 7.79
CA TYR A 367 -13.41 53.97 7.58
C TYR A 367 -14.06 55.32 7.27
N TRP A 368 -15.10 55.34 6.44
CA TRP A 368 -15.85 56.55 6.12
C TRP A 368 -16.56 57.12 7.35
N LYS A 369 -17.19 56.28 8.17
CA LYS A 369 -17.82 56.67 9.44
C LYS A 369 -16.81 57.22 10.44
N LYS A 370 -15.64 56.57 10.57
CA LYS A 370 -14.54 57.04 11.42
C LYS A 370 -13.96 58.38 10.94
N ARG A 371 -13.80 58.56 9.63
CA ARG A 371 -13.32 59.81 9.03
C ARG A 371 -14.33 60.95 9.17
N ARG A 372 -15.63 60.65 9.08
CA ARG A 372 -16.70 61.61 9.32
C ARG A 372 -16.78 62.02 10.79
N ALA A 373 -16.62 61.06 11.71
CA ALA A 373 -16.54 61.34 13.15
C ALA A 373 -15.28 62.16 13.50
N ALA A 374 -14.13 61.85 12.90
CA ALA A 374 -12.90 62.63 13.08
C ALA A 374 -13.04 64.05 12.53
N ARG A 375 -13.66 64.24 11.35
CA ARG A 375 -13.96 65.57 10.79
C ARG A 375 -14.97 66.35 11.63
N ALA A 376 -15.98 65.70 12.20
CA ALA A 376 -16.91 66.35 13.13
C ALA A 376 -16.22 66.74 14.45
N ALA A 377 -15.31 65.90 14.97
CA ALA A 377 -14.52 66.20 16.16
C ALA A 377 -13.47 67.29 15.93
N GLN A 378 -12.95 67.42 14.69
CA GLN A 378 -12.02 68.48 14.32
C GLN A 378 -12.75 69.81 14.11
N ALA A 379 -13.93 69.81 13.46
CA ALA A 379 -14.78 70.98 13.34
C ALA A 379 -15.25 71.52 14.71
N ALA A 380 -15.46 70.66 15.70
CA ALA A 380 -15.76 71.06 17.07
C ALA A 380 -14.53 71.56 17.88
N LYS A 381 -13.30 71.33 17.38
CA LYS A 381 -12.05 71.81 18.00
C LYS A 381 -11.54 73.11 17.37
N ASP A 382 -11.87 73.37 16.11
CA ASP A 382 -11.45 74.58 15.39
C ASP A 382 -12.36 75.80 15.69
N GLU A 383 -13.47 75.62 16.42
CA GLU A 383 -14.34 76.73 16.88
C GLU A 383 -13.86 77.40 18.19
N ASP A 384 -12.84 76.85 18.87
CA ASP A 384 -12.51 77.23 20.26
C ASP A 384 -11.01 77.51 20.54
N ALA A 385 -10.19 77.81 19.53
CA ALA A 385 -8.76 78.08 19.74
C ALA A 385 -8.21 79.27 18.93
N LEU A 386 -8.22 80.46 19.55
CA LEU A 386 -7.34 81.59 19.20
C LEU A 386 -5.89 81.27 19.62
N PRO A 387 -4.85 81.72 18.89
CA PRO A 387 -3.47 81.36 19.18
C PRO A 387 -2.76 82.39 20.05
N GLN A 388 -1.95 81.94 21.01
CA GLN A 388 -0.84 82.71 21.59
C GLN A 388 0.31 81.81 22.11
N PRO A 389 1.52 82.37 22.26
CA PRO A 389 2.79 81.73 21.89
C PRO A 389 3.66 81.25 23.06
N ALA A 390 4.81 80.69 22.69
CA ALA A 390 5.79 79.93 23.47
C ALA A 390 6.58 80.70 24.54
N THR A 391 6.96 79.95 25.60
CA THR A 391 8.11 80.09 26.53
C THR A 391 8.27 78.74 27.26
N GLU A 392 9.37 77.99 27.16
CA GLU A 392 10.68 78.05 27.87
C GLU A 392 10.74 77.29 29.22
N GLU A 393 11.88 76.58 29.42
CA GLU A 393 12.44 75.91 30.63
C GLU A 393 11.72 74.68 31.23
N GLU A 394 12.34 73.82 32.04
CA GLU A 394 13.63 73.08 32.08
C GLU A 394 13.52 72.08 33.28
N SER A 395 14.45 71.13 33.39
CA SER A 395 14.74 70.17 34.50
C SER A 395 13.93 68.85 34.57
N GLU A 396 14.51 67.64 34.42
CA GLU A 396 15.47 66.84 35.27
C GLU A 396 14.81 66.22 36.53
N VAL A 397 14.96 64.96 36.99
CA VAL A 397 15.88 63.80 36.83
C VAL A 397 15.08 62.51 37.26
N ALA A 398 15.22 61.31 36.66
CA ALA A 398 16.00 60.12 37.11
C ALA A 398 15.14 58.85 36.81
N ALA A 399 15.59 57.63 36.46
CA ALA A 399 16.89 56.96 36.46
C ALA A 399 16.89 55.76 35.46
N SER A 400 18.09 55.35 35.02
CA SER A 400 18.44 54.08 34.33
C SER A 400 18.60 52.93 35.37
N PRO A 401 18.77 51.61 35.02
CA PRO A 401 19.93 51.13 34.25
C PRO A 401 19.78 49.83 33.39
N SER A 402 20.84 49.58 32.61
CA SER A 402 21.47 48.29 32.22
C SER A 402 20.75 47.38 31.19
N ALA A 403 21.35 47.16 30.01
CA ALA A 403 22.37 46.14 29.66
C ALA A 403 21.72 44.74 29.52
N THR A 404 21.84 43.98 28.43
CA THR A 404 23.06 43.49 27.76
C THR A 404 22.71 42.81 26.42
N ASP A 405 23.65 42.91 25.45
CA ASP A 405 24.13 41.90 24.49
C ASP A 405 23.15 41.17 23.55
N SER A 406 23.16 41.47 22.24
CA SER A 406 24.10 41.03 21.18
C SER A 406 23.90 39.54 20.81
N GLN A 407 23.26 39.21 19.68
CA GLN A 407 23.74 39.22 18.28
C GLN A 407 24.35 37.88 17.82
N TYR A 408 23.92 37.46 16.62
CA TYR A 408 24.66 36.68 15.59
C TYR A 408 24.88 35.16 15.81
N ILE A 409 24.95 34.26 14.82
CA ILE A 409 24.58 34.16 13.37
C ILE A 409 24.92 32.71 12.92
N ALA A 410 24.35 32.26 11.78
CA ALA A 410 24.83 31.21 10.84
C ALA A 410 25.01 29.75 11.31
N ALA A 411 24.49 28.74 10.59
CA ALA A 411 25.05 28.07 9.39
C ALA A 411 26.41 27.39 9.72
N GLU A 412 26.76 26.17 9.34
CA GLU A 412 26.40 25.30 8.22
C GLU A 412 27.07 23.93 8.49
N GLU A 413 26.72 22.93 7.69
CA GLU A 413 27.63 21.91 7.15
C GLU A 413 27.95 20.57 7.84
N ALA A 414 28.12 19.60 6.93
CA ALA A 414 28.95 18.40 6.95
C ALA A 414 28.36 17.06 7.44
N ARG A 415 27.89 16.32 6.41
CA ARG A 415 27.93 14.87 6.22
C ARG A 415 29.18 14.18 6.83
N VAL A 416 28.93 13.03 7.46
CA VAL A 416 29.72 11.79 7.33
C VAL A 416 28.74 10.64 7.16
#